data_AF-A0A6S6XS51-F1
#
_entry.id   AF-A0A6S6XS51-F1
#
_cell.length_a   1.000
_cell.length_b   1.000
_cell.length_c   1.000
_cell.angle_alpha   90.00
_cell.angle_beta   90.00
_cell.angle_gamma   90.00
#
_symmetry.space_group_name_H-M   'P 1'
#
loop_
_entity.id
_entity.type
_entity.pdbx_description
1 polymer ?
#
loop_
_entity_poly.entity_id
_entity_poly.type
_entity_poly.pdbx_seq_one_letter_code
_entity_poly.pdbx_strand_id
1 'polypeptide(L)'
;MNDGLYLNPERVKGKEPIYVDLSITHGKCFDNHMTFIKNPECINPNIIAKDYYHKYNGSTLSFLIALYERDLSKYSQKQLNAMIVIDGWDAGYYKYNGKFRDVMINWMKLFEVDKYLLPILQKHEDRQYFFDFINQYHLNEKIIMQENHLHCNVKTHIPTCEFKLAYKVKRDNFSRYTVENIYTNNADSIITTAETFRNQYSICRKVV
;
A
#
# COMPACT_ATOMS: atom_id res chain seq x y z
N MET A 1 7.48 -20.02 1.98
CA MET A 1 6.66 -19.70 3.18
C MET A 1 6.59 -18.19 3.24
N ASN A 2 5.39 -17.60 3.34
CA ASN A 2 4.98 -16.21 3.01
C ASN A 2 4.22 -16.04 1.69
N ASP A 3 4.12 -17.08 0.86
CA ASP A 3 3.42 -17.01 -0.44
C ASP A 3 2.05 -17.68 -0.36
N GLY A 4 1.11 -17.05 0.36
CA GLY A 4 -0.25 -17.55 0.47
C GLY A 4 -1.21 -16.60 1.18
N LEU A 5 -2.51 -16.89 1.05
CA LEU A 5 -3.52 -16.28 1.92
C LEU A 5 -3.62 -17.10 3.20
N TYR A 6 -3.44 -16.44 4.34
CA TYR A 6 -3.55 -17.04 5.66
C TYR A 6 -4.77 -16.45 6.38
N LEU A 7 -5.59 -17.32 6.98
CA LEU A 7 -6.83 -16.94 7.65
C LEU A 7 -6.85 -17.47 9.08
N ASN A 8 -7.28 -16.66 10.04
CA ASN A 8 -7.66 -17.18 11.36
C ASN A 8 -9.13 -17.66 11.31
N PRO A 9 -9.42 -18.97 11.44
CA PRO A 9 -10.77 -19.51 11.22
C PRO A 9 -11.84 -18.95 12.16
N GLU A 10 -11.47 -18.60 13.39
CA GLU A 10 -12.40 -18.08 14.38
C GLU A 10 -12.80 -16.63 14.07
N ARG A 11 -11.83 -15.80 13.68
CA ARG A 11 -12.02 -14.37 13.41
C ARG A 11 -12.79 -14.11 12.12
N VAL A 12 -12.69 -15.02 11.14
CA VAL A 12 -13.34 -14.87 9.82
C VAL A 12 -14.76 -15.46 9.76
N LYS A 13 -15.19 -16.22 10.78
CA LYS A 13 -16.49 -16.92 10.74
C LYS A 13 -17.65 -15.94 10.54
N GLY A 14 -18.38 -16.11 9.44
CA GLY A 14 -19.54 -15.29 9.08
C GLY A 14 -19.19 -13.85 8.69
N LYS A 15 -17.91 -13.55 8.43
CA LYS A 15 -17.46 -12.22 8.01
C LYS A 15 -16.96 -12.25 6.58
N GLU A 16 -17.27 -11.18 5.87
CA GLU A 16 -16.67 -10.89 4.58
C GLU A 16 -15.31 -10.21 4.78
N PRO A 17 -14.25 -10.62 4.05
CA PRO A 17 -12.95 -9.99 4.17
C PRO A 17 -12.95 -8.60 3.53
N ILE A 18 -12.28 -7.65 4.18
CA ILE A 18 -11.92 -6.35 3.60
C ILE A 18 -10.41 -6.30 3.57
N TYR A 19 -9.84 -6.18 2.38
CA TYR A 19 -8.40 -6.15 2.19
C TYR A 19 -7.88 -4.71 2.29
N VAL A 20 -6.70 -4.53 2.87
CA VAL A 20 -6.06 -3.22 3.03
C VAL A 20 -4.68 -3.31 2.42
N ASP A 21 -4.35 -2.36 1.55
CA ASP A 21 -3.09 -2.30 0.82
C ASP A 21 -2.81 -3.58 0.00
N LEU A 22 -3.88 -4.08 -0.64
CA LEU A 22 -3.81 -5.28 -1.47
C LEU A 22 -4.72 -5.10 -2.70
N SER A 23 -4.10 -5.01 -3.86
CA SER A 23 -4.74 -4.77 -5.16
C SER A 23 -5.48 -5.99 -5.71
N ILE A 24 -6.46 -6.47 -4.95
CA ILE A 24 -7.30 -7.61 -5.33
C ILE A 24 -8.17 -7.27 -6.54
N THR A 25 -8.35 -8.27 -7.42
CA THR A 25 -9.17 -8.11 -8.64
C THR A 25 -10.67 -8.10 -8.35
N HIS A 26 -11.12 -8.71 -7.25
CA HIS A 26 -12.53 -8.83 -6.86
C HIS A 26 -12.68 -8.85 -5.33
N GLY A 27 -13.76 -8.22 -4.82
CA GLY A 27 -14.09 -8.12 -3.40
C GLY A 27 -13.72 -6.77 -2.77
N LYS A 28 -14.05 -6.57 -1.50
CA LYS A 28 -13.89 -5.26 -0.83
C LYS A 28 -12.43 -4.96 -0.49
N CYS A 29 -11.93 -3.81 -0.94
CA CYS A 29 -10.60 -3.33 -0.53
C CYS A 29 -10.48 -1.82 -0.35
N PHE A 30 -9.47 -1.45 0.44
CA PHE A 30 -8.81 -0.15 0.39
C PHE A 30 -7.42 -0.36 -0.19
N ASP A 31 -7.09 0.37 -1.24
CA ASP A 31 -5.82 0.24 -1.94
C ASP A 31 -5.35 1.58 -2.49
N ASN A 32 -4.05 1.70 -2.76
CA ASN A 32 -3.42 2.85 -3.38
C ASN A 32 -2.67 2.47 -4.67
N HIS A 33 -2.60 1.21 -5.08
CA HIS A 33 -1.84 0.83 -6.28
C HIS A 33 -2.62 1.17 -7.56
N MET A 34 -1.89 1.50 -8.62
CA MET A 34 -2.49 1.70 -9.93
C MET A 34 -2.58 0.35 -10.65
N THR A 35 -3.71 0.08 -11.30
CA THR A 35 -3.90 -1.13 -12.10
C THR A 35 -4.94 -0.92 -13.19
N PHE A 36 -4.86 -1.72 -14.26
CA PHE A 36 -5.84 -1.73 -15.34
C PHE A 36 -7.04 -2.65 -15.06
N ILE A 37 -6.87 -3.68 -14.22
CA ILE A 37 -7.98 -4.56 -13.80
C ILE A 37 -8.73 -3.83 -12.69
N LYS A 38 -9.91 -3.27 -13.02
CA LYS A 38 -10.70 -2.49 -12.08
C LYS A 38 -11.54 -3.42 -11.21
N ASN A 39 -11.41 -3.24 -9.90
CA ASN A 39 -12.29 -3.85 -8.90
C ASN A 39 -13.34 -2.81 -8.47
N PRO A 40 -14.63 -2.98 -8.80
CA PRO A 40 -15.67 -2.01 -8.49
C PRO A 40 -15.98 -1.88 -6.99
N GLU A 41 -15.57 -2.85 -6.18
CA GLU A 41 -15.75 -2.84 -4.71
C GLU A 41 -14.53 -2.27 -3.98
N CYS A 42 -13.50 -1.82 -4.71
CA CYS A 42 -12.32 -1.22 -4.12
C CYS A 42 -12.40 0.30 -4.06
N ILE A 43 -12.08 0.85 -2.90
CA ILE A 43 -11.88 2.28 -2.74
C ILE A 43 -10.39 2.57 -2.93
N ASN A 44 -10.06 3.26 -4.03
CA ASN A 44 -8.69 3.56 -4.41
C ASN A 44 -8.60 4.95 -5.08
N PRO A 45 -7.77 5.89 -4.58
CA PRO A 45 -7.68 7.23 -5.15
C PRO A 45 -7.12 7.23 -6.58
N ASN A 46 -6.39 6.20 -7.00
CA ASN A 46 -5.84 6.10 -8.35
C ASN A 46 -6.86 5.80 -9.44
N ILE A 47 -8.15 5.71 -9.13
CA ILE A 47 -9.21 5.69 -10.15
C ILE A 47 -9.34 7.02 -10.89
N ILE A 48 -8.99 8.14 -10.25
CA ILE A 48 -9.02 9.49 -10.87
C ILE A 48 -7.66 9.91 -11.45
N ALA A 49 -6.63 9.09 -11.29
CA ALA A 49 -5.31 9.38 -11.84
C ALA A 49 -5.33 9.29 -13.37
N LYS A 50 -4.72 10.27 -14.02
CA LYS A 50 -4.63 10.32 -15.49
C LYS A 50 -3.70 9.24 -16.06
N ASP A 51 -2.56 9.05 -15.41
CA ASP A 51 -1.53 8.11 -15.81
C ASP A 51 -0.63 7.72 -14.62
N TYR A 52 0.31 6.81 -14.88
CA TYR A 52 1.26 6.29 -13.90
C TYR A 52 2.11 7.36 -13.19
N TYR A 53 2.47 8.46 -13.88
CA TYR A 53 3.34 9.50 -13.31
C TYR A 53 2.58 10.53 -12.49
N HIS A 54 1.25 10.57 -12.60
CA HIS A 54 0.37 11.45 -11.83
C HIS A 54 -0.44 10.70 -10.76
N LYS A 55 -0.18 9.39 -10.58
CA LYS A 55 -0.83 8.56 -9.57
C LYS A 55 -0.56 9.09 -8.15
N TYR A 56 -1.51 8.88 -7.25
CA TYR A 56 -1.30 8.91 -5.82
C TYR A 56 -0.19 7.92 -5.47
N ASN A 57 0.82 8.43 -4.77
CA ASN A 57 2.05 7.75 -4.43
C ASN A 57 2.32 7.73 -2.91
N GLY A 58 1.32 8.08 -2.10
CA GLY A 58 1.38 7.91 -0.66
C GLY A 58 0.81 6.56 -0.23
N SER A 59 0.92 6.23 1.05
CA SER A 59 0.43 4.98 1.61
C SER A 59 -1.09 4.88 1.62
N THR A 60 -1.59 3.64 1.69
CA THR A 60 -3.01 3.37 2.00
C THR A 60 -3.39 3.96 3.36
N LEU A 61 -2.48 4.00 4.34
CA LEU A 61 -2.71 4.65 5.64
C LEU A 61 -3.04 6.14 5.50
N SER A 62 -2.20 6.90 4.79
CA SER A 62 -2.42 8.35 4.61
C SER A 62 -3.70 8.64 3.83
N PHE A 63 -4.04 7.77 2.87
CA PHE A 63 -5.32 7.83 2.18
C PHE A 63 -6.50 7.61 3.14
N LEU A 64 -6.47 6.57 3.96
CA LEU A 64 -7.53 6.31 4.94
C LEU A 64 -7.69 7.44 5.96
N ILE A 65 -6.59 8.03 6.41
CA ILE A 65 -6.61 9.17 7.34
C ILE A 65 -7.36 10.36 6.72
N ALA A 66 -7.13 10.64 5.44
CA ALA A 66 -7.85 11.69 4.71
C ALA A 66 -9.33 11.31 4.49
N LEU A 67 -9.60 10.07 4.05
CA LEU A 67 -10.96 9.58 3.77
C LEU A 67 -11.87 9.62 5.00
N TYR A 68 -11.34 9.34 6.19
CA TYR A 68 -12.07 9.38 7.46
C TYR A 68 -11.94 10.73 8.19
N GLU A 69 -11.49 11.79 7.49
CA GLU A 69 -11.47 13.18 7.98
C GLU A 69 -10.83 13.33 9.36
N ARG A 70 -9.70 12.64 9.57
CA ARG A 70 -9.02 12.67 10.87
C ARG A 70 -8.44 14.06 11.13
N ASP A 71 -8.70 14.58 12.31
CA ASP A 71 -8.17 15.87 12.76
C ASP A 71 -6.66 15.80 13.06
N LEU A 72 -5.84 16.17 12.07
CA LEU A 72 -4.39 16.18 12.16
C LEU A 72 -3.82 17.28 13.07
N SER A 73 -4.61 18.27 13.49
CA SER A 73 -4.14 19.30 14.44
C SER A 73 -3.78 18.70 15.81
N LYS A 74 -4.33 17.52 16.11
CA LYS A 74 -4.10 16.75 17.35
C LYS A 74 -2.95 15.76 17.23
N TYR A 75 -2.35 15.62 16.04
CA TYR A 75 -1.33 14.61 15.81
C TYR A 75 0.02 15.15 16.26
N SER A 76 0.77 14.30 16.96
CA SER A 76 2.17 14.58 17.29
C SER A 76 3.03 14.62 16.02
N GLN A 77 4.18 15.32 16.09
CA GLN A 77 5.17 15.32 15.01
C GLN A 77 5.55 13.90 14.57
N LYS A 78 5.65 12.96 15.52
CA LYS A 78 5.94 11.55 15.23
C LYS A 78 4.85 10.90 14.37
N GLN A 79 3.59 11.17 14.64
CA GLN A 79 2.48 10.64 13.84
C GLN A 79 2.44 11.26 12.43
N LEU A 80 2.69 12.56 12.32
CA LEU A 80 2.78 13.25 11.02
C LEU A 80 3.96 12.72 10.18
N ASN A 81 5.12 12.51 10.80
CA ASN A 81 6.26 11.87 10.14
C ASN A 81 5.93 10.46 9.67
N ALA A 82 5.25 9.65 10.50
CA ALA A 82 4.83 8.31 10.12
C ALA A 82 3.93 8.31 8.87
N MET A 83 2.99 9.24 8.77
CA MET A 83 2.16 9.41 7.57
C MET A 83 2.97 9.72 6.30
N ILE A 84 4.07 10.46 6.45
CA ILE A 84 4.95 10.83 5.33
C ILE A 84 5.82 9.64 4.89
N VAL A 85 6.32 8.84 5.82
CA VAL A 85 7.33 7.82 5.51
C VAL A 85 6.78 6.42 5.26
N ILE A 86 5.58 6.09 5.77
CA ILE A 86 4.95 4.79 5.47
C ILE A 86 4.67 4.73 3.96
N ASP A 87 5.12 3.64 3.34
CA ASP A 87 5.23 3.42 1.89
C ASP A 87 6.04 4.48 1.12
N GLY A 88 6.82 5.30 1.82
CA GLY A 88 7.81 6.19 1.25
C GLY A 88 7.24 7.37 0.46
N TRP A 89 6.15 7.98 0.92
CA TRP A 89 5.53 9.13 0.23
C TRP A 89 6.51 10.30 0.06
N ASP A 90 7.39 10.51 1.04
CA ASP A 90 8.54 11.44 1.01
C ASP A 90 9.39 11.33 -0.27
N ALA A 91 9.48 10.13 -0.87
CA ALA A 91 10.18 9.94 -2.13
C ALA A 91 9.65 10.85 -3.26
N GLY A 92 8.35 11.13 -3.27
CA GLY A 92 7.72 12.04 -4.24
C GLY A 92 8.30 13.45 -4.18
N TYR A 93 8.66 13.92 -2.98
CA TYR A 93 9.16 15.27 -2.76
C TYR A 93 10.65 15.44 -3.12
N TYR A 94 11.46 14.40 -2.84
CA TYR A 94 12.93 14.50 -2.94
C TYR A 94 13.55 13.73 -4.10
N LYS A 95 13.05 12.54 -4.47
CA LYS A 95 13.71 11.71 -5.49
C LYS A 95 13.74 12.41 -6.84
N TYR A 96 14.79 12.11 -7.62
CA TYR A 96 14.98 12.64 -8.97
C TYR A 96 14.93 14.17 -9.00
N ASN A 97 15.61 14.82 -8.05
CA ASN A 97 15.62 16.27 -7.86
C ASN A 97 14.20 16.86 -7.73
N GLY A 98 13.29 16.14 -7.07
CA GLY A 98 11.91 16.58 -6.86
C GLY A 98 11.02 16.49 -8.09
N LYS A 99 11.33 15.65 -9.08
CA LYS A 99 10.54 15.46 -10.31
C LYS A 99 9.04 15.25 -10.06
N PHE A 100 8.67 14.61 -8.95
CA PHE A 100 7.28 14.29 -8.60
C PHE A 100 6.73 15.15 -7.45
N ARG A 101 7.41 16.24 -7.09
CA ARG A 101 7.05 17.08 -5.95
C ARG A 101 5.66 17.68 -6.11
N ASP A 102 5.37 18.23 -7.28
CA ASP A 102 4.07 18.86 -7.54
C ASP A 102 2.93 17.83 -7.54
N VAL A 103 3.18 16.61 -8.05
CA VAL A 103 2.21 15.51 -8.00
C VAL A 103 1.87 15.19 -6.54
N MET A 104 2.88 15.01 -5.70
CA MET A 104 2.70 14.76 -4.26
C MET A 104 1.94 15.91 -3.57
N ILE A 105 2.33 17.16 -3.80
CA ILE A 105 1.67 18.34 -3.20
C ILE A 105 0.21 18.43 -3.65
N ASN A 106 -0.09 18.16 -4.92
CA ASN A 106 -1.46 18.19 -5.43
C ASN A 106 -2.34 17.13 -4.75
N TRP A 107 -1.82 15.93 -4.52
CA TRP A 107 -2.53 14.91 -3.74
C TRP A 107 -2.72 15.31 -2.28
N MET A 108 -1.70 15.90 -1.64
CA MET A 108 -1.83 16.41 -0.27
C MET A 108 -2.90 17.51 -0.16
N LYS A 109 -2.99 18.40 -1.15
CA LYS A 109 -4.03 19.44 -1.21
C LYS A 109 -5.42 18.85 -1.43
N LEU A 110 -5.53 17.87 -2.33
CA LEU A 110 -6.79 17.19 -2.59
C LEU A 110 -7.31 16.45 -1.34
N PHE A 111 -6.40 15.96 -0.51
CA PHE A 111 -6.71 15.32 0.77
C PHE A 111 -6.76 16.30 1.95
N GLU A 112 -6.52 17.59 1.70
CA GLU A 112 -6.50 18.66 2.72
C GLU A 112 -5.52 18.43 3.89
N VAL A 113 -4.46 17.65 3.65
CA VAL A 113 -3.41 17.33 4.63
C VAL A 113 -2.14 18.17 4.42
N ASP A 114 -2.06 18.93 3.33
CA ASP A 114 -0.90 19.72 2.95
C ASP A 114 -0.48 20.70 4.04
N LYS A 115 -1.43 21.41 4.66
CA LYS A 115 -1.14 22.37 5.75
C LYS A 115 -0.42 21.76 6.96
N TYR A 116 -0.49 20.44 7.14
CA TYR A 116 0.16 19.72 8.24
C TYR A 116 1.45 19.03 7.80
N LEU A 117 1.47 18.43 6.60
CA LEU A 117 2.57 17.58 6.15
C LEU A 117 3.61 18.34 5.31
N LEU A 118 3.19 19.32 4.50
CA LEU A 118 4.08 20.08 3.63
C LEU A 118 5.12 20.92 4.41
N PRO A 119 4.79 21.58 5.54
CA PRO A 119 5.80 22.31 6.32
C PRO A 119 6.93 21.40 6.82
N ILE A 120 6.65 20.13 7.11
CA ILE A 120 7.67 19.16 7.55
C ILE A 120 8.63 18.89 6.39
N LEU A 121 8.11 18.62 5.19
CA LEU A 121 8.92 18.39 4.00
C LEU A 121 9.76 19.63 3.62
N GLN A 122 9.18 20.82 3.73
CA GLN A 122 9.90 22.07 3.40
C GLN A 122 11.01 22.40 4.39
N LYS A 123 10.86 22.00 5.66
CA LYS A 123 11.85 22.23 6.71
C LYS A 123 13.13 21.42 6.51
N HIS A 124 13.06 20.29 5.81
CA HIS A 124 14.19 19.39 5.62
C HIS A 124 14.72 19.47 4.19
N GLU A 125 16.02 19.78 4.06
CA GLU A 125 16.70 19.97 2.77
C GLU A 125 16.73 18.71 1.92
N ASP A 126 16.90 17.56 2.56
CA ASP A 126 16.99 16.26 1.91
C ASP A 126 16.16 15.17 2.61
N ARG A 127 16.22 13.96 2.04
CA ARG A 127 15.47 12.79 2.48
C ARG A 127 16.09 12.08 3.70
N GLN A 128 17.29 12.47 4.13
CA GLN A 128 18.02 11.77 5.20
C GLN A 128 17.26 11.81 6.52
N TYR A 129 16.62 12.95 6.86
CA TYR A 129 15.76 13.06 8.03
C TYR A 129 14.71 11.95 8.12
N PHE A 130 14.08 11.61 6.99
CA PHE A 130 13.06 10.58 6.92
C PHE A 130 13.66 9.17 6.98
N PHE A 131 14.84 8.95 6.40
CA PHE A 131 15.56 7.69 6.57
C PHE A 131 15.97 7.44 8.03
N ASP A 132 16.45 8.47 8.71
CA ASP A 132 16.80 8.39 10.13
C ASP A 132 15.57 8.06 10.98
N PHE A 133 14.42 8.69 10.69
CA PHE A 133 13.15 8.40 11.35
C PHE A 133 12.69 6.96 11.11
N ILE A 134 12.76 6.47 9.87
CA ILE A 134 12.44 5.08 9.51
C ILE A 134 13.32 4.10 10.29
N ASN A 135 14.62 4.38 10.37
CA ASN A 135 15.59 3.53 11.07
C ASN A 135 15.36 3.54 12.58
N GLN A 136 15.19 4.73 13.17
CA GLN A 136 14.96 4.92 14.61
C GLN A 136 13.72 4.15 15.11
N TYR A 137 12.67 4.11 14.31
CA TYR A 137 11.41 3.45 14.67
C TYR A 137 11.20 2.09 14.00
N HIS A 138 12.22 1.57 13.29
CA HIS A 138 12.18 0.28 12.61
C HIS A 138 10.96 0.08 11.69
N LEU A 139 10.56 1.13 10.96
CA LEU A 139 9.32 1.11 10.18
C LEU A 139 9.38 0.19 8.94
N ASN A 140 10.59 -0.25 8.56
CA ASN A 140 10.81 -1.22 7.49
C ASN A 140 10.86 -2.68 8.00
N GLU A 141 10.69 -2.93 9.30
CA GLU A 141 10.72 -4.29 9.84
C GLU A 141 9.55 -5.10 9.27
N LYS A 142 9.83 -6.34 8.89
CA LYS A 142 8.83 -7.19 8.24
C LYS A 142 8.00 -7.91 9.30
N ILE A 143 6.70 -7.98 9.05
CA ILE A 143 5.83 -8.97 9.68
C ILE A 143 5.77 -10.16 8.74
N ILE A 144 6.14 -11.35 9.23
CA ILE A 144 6.21 -12.58 8.45
C ILE A 144 5.40 -13.69 9.10
N MET A 145 5.00 -14.70 8.32
CA MET A 145 4.32 -15.87 8.83
C MET A 145 5.35 -16.95 9.17
N GLN A 146 5.39 -17.39 10.42
CA GLN A 146 6.23 -18.48 10.93
C GLN A 146 5.40 -19.42 11.79
N GLU A 147 5.42 -20.71 11.49
CA GLU A 147 4.69 -21.73 12.28
C GLU A 147 3.22 -21.32 12.55
N ASN A 148 2.53 -20.86 11.50
CA ASN A 148 1.15 -20.37 11.57
C ASN A 148 0.90 -19.14 12.47
N HIS A 149 1.94 -18.43 12.91
CA HIS A 149 1.84 -17.20 13.69
C HIS A 149 2.52 -16.03 12.98
N LEU A 150 2.05 -14.82 13.25
CA LEU A 150 2.76 -13.62 12.80
C LEU A 150 3.98 -13.40 13.70
N HIS A 151 5.12 -13.13 13.07
CA HIS A 151 6.38 -12.82 13.72
C HIS A 151 6.93 -11.48 13.22
N CYS A 152 7.54 -10.72 14.13
CA CYS A 152 8.20 -9.45 13.86
C CYS A 152 9.42 -9.34 14.77
N ASN A 153 10.57 -8.93 14.24
CA ASN A 153 11.79 -8.85 15.05
C ASN A 153 11.80 -7.65 16.00
N VAL A 154 10.92 -6.67 15.78
CA VAL A 154 10.70 -5.58 16.72
C VAL A 154 9.48 -5.82 17.57
N LYS A 155 9.58 -5.39 18.84
CA LYS A 155 8.48 -5.45 19.79
C LYS A 155 7.38 -4.47 19.37
N THR A 156 6.39 -4.98 18.64
CA THR A 156 5.19 -4.26 18.21
C THR A 156 3.95 -5.08 18.50
N HIS A 157 2.78 -4.46 18.44
CA HIS A 157 1.52 -5.16 18.62
C HIS A 157 1.16 -5.92 17.34
N ILE A 158 1.33 -7.24 17.37
CA ILE A 158 0.82 -8.15 16.35
C ILE A 158 -0.16 -9.15 16.98
N PRO A 159 -1.17 -9.63 16.23
CA PRO A 159 -2.05 -10.69 16.70
C PRO A 159 -1.28 -11.95 17.10
N THR A 160 -1.58 -12.50 18.28
CA THR A 160 -0.96 -13.74 18.80
C THR A 160 -1.76 -15.00 18.43
N CYS A 161 -2.73 -14.89 17.53
CA CYS A 161 -3.58 -16.00 17.14
C CYS A 161 -2.94 -16.85 16.03
N GLU A 162 -3.31 -18.12 15.97
CA GLU A 162 -2.89 -19.02 14.90
C GLU A 162 -3.66 -18.74 13.60
N PHE A 163 -2.98 -18.85 12.46
CA PHE A 163 -3.53 -18.72 11.12
C PHE A 163 -3.39 -20.03 10.35
N LYS A 164 -4.40 -20.36 9.53
CA LYS A 164 -4.35 -21.49 8.59
C LYS A 164 -4.11 -20.98 7.18
N LEU A 165 -3.21 -21.64 6.47
CA LEU A 165 -3.03 -21.40 5.04
C LEU A 165 -4.31 -21.80 4.30
N ALA A 166 -4.99 -20.82 3.70
CA ALA A 166 -6.19 -21.05 2.91
C ALA A 166 -5.84 -21.51 1.49
N TYR A 167 -4.86 -20.85 0.86
CA TYR A 167 -4.31 -21.27 -0.43
C TYR A 167 -2.93 -20.66 -0.67
N LYS A 168 -2.11 -21.36 -1.46
CA LYS A 168 -0.82 -20.87 -1.93
C LYS A 168 -1.00 -19.91 -3.09
N VAL A 169 -0.13 -18.92 -3.17
CA VAL A 169 -0.05 -18.02 -4.32
C VAL A 169 1.35 -18.05 -4.91
N LYS A 170 1.45 -17.75 -6.20
CA LYS A 170 2.70 -17.46 -6.88
C LYS A 170 2.69 -16.00 -7.30
N ARG A 171 3.76 -15.28 -6.99
CA ARG A 171 3.99 -13.93 -7.50
C ARG A 171 4.79 -13.99 -8.78
N ASP A 172 4.35 -13.27 -9.80
CA ASP A 172 5.08 -13.09 -11.05
C ASP A 172 5.16 -11.59 -11.39
N ASN A 173 6.23 -11.18 -12.08
CA ASN A 173 6.37 -9.83 -12.61
C ASN A 173 6.37 -9.89 -14.14
N PHE A 174 5.43 -9.20 -14.76
CA PHE A 174 5.21 -9.26 -16.20
C PHE A 174 4.94 -7.89 -16.81
N SER A 175 5.13 -7.78 -18.12
CA SER A 175 4.69 -6.62 -18.87
C SER A 175 3.15 -6.54 -18.90
N ARG A 176 2.62 -5.34 -19.11
CA ARG A 176 1.18 -5.09 -19.28
C ARG A 176 0.54 -6.06 -20.29
N TYR A 177 1.15 -6.19 -21.47
CA TYR A 177 0.67 -7.07 -22.55
C TYR A 177 0.51 -8.53 -22.09
N THR A 178 1.50 -9.06 -21.37
CA THR A 178 1.42 -10.43 -20.85
C THR A 178 0.31 -10.57 -19.82
N VAL A 179 0.12 -9.58 -18.93
CA VAL A 179 -0.96 -9.62 -17.93
C VAL A 179 -2.34 -9.50 -18.60
N GLU A 180 -2.50 -8.64 -19.60
CA GLU A 180 -3.74 -8.52 -20.39
C GLU A 180 -4.09 -9.83 -21.10
N ASN A 181 -3.11 -10.53 -21.67
CA ASN A 181 -3.31 -11.84 -22.25
C ASN A 181 -3.75 -12.88 -21.22
N ILE A 182 -3.13 -12.91 -20.03
CA ILE A 182 -3.53 -13.83 -18.95
C ILE A 182 -4.97 -13.50 -18.51
N TYR A 183 -5.28 -12.23 -18.29
CA TYR A 183 -6.60 -11.79 -17.85
C TYR A 183 -7.69 -12.12 -18.87
N THR A 184 -7.42 -11.92 -20.16
CA THR A 184 -8.36 -12.23 -21.25
C THR A 184 -8.65 -13.74 -21.34
N ASN A 185 -7.66 -14.59 -21.12
CA ASN A 185 -7.82 -16.04 -21.20
C ASN A 185 -8.37 -16.66 -19.89
N ASN A 186 -8.03 -16.11 -18.73
CA ASN A 186 -8.42 -16.62 -17.42
C ASN A 186 -8.30 -15.54 -16.33
N ALA A 187 -9.30 -14.64 -16.28
CA ALA A 187 -9.37 -13.54 -15.31
C ALA A 187 -9.25 -14.03 -13.85
N ASP A 188 -9.94 -15.11 -13.49
CA ASP A 188 -9.99 -15.67 -12.13
C ASP A 188 -8.65 -16.24 -11.64
N SER A 189 -7.69 -16.42 -12.56
CA SER A 189 -6.35 -16.87 -12.20
C SER A 189 -5.51 -15.76 -11.53
N ILE A 190 -5.87 -14.50 -11.73
CA ILE A 190 -5.18 -13.33 -11.16
C ILE A 190 -5.93 -12.88 -9.90
N ILE A 191 -5.28 -13.04 -8.75
CA ILE A 191 -5.82 -12.63 -7.45
C ILE A 191 -5.52 -11.16 -7.19
N THR A 192 -4.27 -10.75 -7.42
CA THR A 192 -3.85 -9.35 -7.25
C THR A 192 -3.11 -8.85 -8.47
N THR A 193 -3.18 -7.55 -8.72
CA THR A 193 -2.45 -6.89 -9.80
C THR A 193 -2.13 -5.44 -9.48
N ALA A 194 -0.85 -5.09 -9.52
CA ALA A 194 -0.38 -3.75 -9.27
C ALA A 194 0.69 -3.35 -10.29
N GLU A 195 0.54 -2.17 -10.88
CA GLU A 195 1.56 -1.55 -11.73
C GLU A 195 2.70 -1.00 -10.86
N THR A 196 3.87 -1.63 -10.94
CA THR A 196 5.07 -1.32 -10.13
C THR A 196 6.01 -0.34 -10.82
N PHE A 197 5.94 -0.30 -12.15
CA PHE A 197 6.51 0.71 -13.02
C PHE A 197 5.60 0.82 -14.24
N ARG A 198 5.66 1.91 -15.00
CA ARG A 198 4.84 2.07 -16.21
C ARG A 198 4.94 0.81 -17.10
N ASN A 199 3.80 0.17 -17.36
CA ASN A 199 3.63 -1.06 -18.11
C ASN A 199 4.31 -2.31 -17.53
N GLN A 200 4.68 -2.31 -16.25
CA GLN A 200 5.25 -3.45 -15.52
C GLN A 200 4.38 -3.75 -14.31
N TYR A 201 3.96 -5.00 -14.18
CA TYR A 201 2.95 -5.43 -13.23
C TYR A 201 3.47 -6.55 -12.35
N SER A 202 3.22 -6.44 -11.04
CA SER A 202 3.35 -7.54 -10.09
C SER A 202 1.96 -8.15 -9.91
N ILE A 203 1.83 -9.46 -10.20
CA ILE A 203 0.58 -10.20 -10.04
C ILE A 203 0.78 -11.38 -9.09
N CYS A 204 -0.24 -11.67 -8.28
CA CYS A 204 -0.32 -12.93 -7.54
C CYS A 204 -1.39 -13.83 -8.18
N ARG A 205 -1.04 -15.09 -8.41
CA ARG A 205 -1.93 -16.11 -9.00
C ARG A 205 -2.10 -17.29 -8.06
N LYS A 206 -3.25 -17.98 -8.13
CA LYS A 206 -3.44 -19.24 -7.39
C LYS A 206 -2.45 -20.29 -7.92
N VAL A 207 -1.78 -21.00 -7.03
CA VAL A 207 -1.04 -22.21 -7.40
C VAL A 207 -2.05 -23.34 -7.48
N VAL A 208 -2.22 -23.92 -8.68
CA VAL A 208 -3.01 -25.14 -8.92
C VAL A 208 -2.17 -26.35 -8.57
#